data_AF-A0A8C5LY07-F1
#
_entry.id   AF-A0A8C5LY07-F1
#
_cell.length_a   1.000
_cell.length_b   1.000
_cell.length_c   1.000
_cell.angle_alpha   90.00
_cell.angle_beta   90.00
_cell.angle_gamma   90.00
#
_symmetry.space_group_name_H-M   'P 1'
#
loop_
_entity.id
_entity.type
_entity.pdbx_description
1 polymer ?
#
loop_
_entity_poly.entity_id
_entity_poly.type
_entity_poly.pdbx_seq_one_letter_code
_entity_poly.pdbx_strand_id
1 'polypeptide(L)'
;MFKPVVSGVPQGSVIGPILFNLFINDLEIGIESHVSVFADDTKLGKVIQCEQDVTSLQRDLDILGDWALKWQMRFNLDKCKVMHFGVKNTQAIYTLNGTELGKSKQEKDLGIIIDFKLSNNVQCQTAAAKASKVLACIKRGVHSRDENIILPLYKSMVRPHLEYAVQFWAPVLKKDIISLEKVQRRATKLIRGMEGLSYEERLTSLNLFSLEKRRLRGDLITLYKYIRGHYQPLSDNLFINRTIHRTRGHKFRLEERKFSLKHRKGYFTVRTIKLWNSLPVEVVGSESVQTFKKRLDDFLQTQNIKGYNI
;
A
#
# COMPACT_ATOMS: atom_id res chain seq x y z
N MET A 1 -26.29 -28.07 24.93
CA MET A 1 -27.47 -27.62 24.16
C MET A 1 -27.06 -26.39 23.36
N PHE A 2 -27.20 -26.43 22.04
CA PHE A 2 -26.88 -25.27 21.19
C PHE A 2 -27.91 -24.16 21.41
N LYS A 3 -27.46 -22.90 21.55
CA LYS A 3 -28.34 -21.75 21.64
C LYS A 3 -28.73 -21.27 20.23
N PRO A 4 -29.99 -20.87 19.99
CA PRO A 4 -30.38 -20.29 18.71
C PRO A 4 -29.65 -18.97 18.47
N VAL A 5 -29.17 -18.77 17.24
CA VAL A 5 -28.56 -17.51 16.78
C VAL A 5 -29.65 -16.69 16.11
N VAL A 6 -30.09 -15.62 16.77
CA VAL A 6 -31.20 -14.77 16.30
C VAL A 6 -30.75 -13.65 15.36
N SER A 7 -29.46 -13.31 15.34
CA SER A 7 -28.88 -12.30 14.46
C SER A 7 -27.40 -12.55 14.20
N GLY A 8 -26.90 -12.00 13.09
CA GLY A 8 -25.52 -12.14 12.65
C GLY A 8 -25.27 -13.37 11.78
N VAL A 9 -24.10 -13.38 11.14
CA VAL A 9 -23.67 -14.50 10.30
C VAL A 9 -22.51 -15.23 10.99
N PRO A 10 -22.50 -16.58 11.05
CA PRO A 10 -21.43 -17.32 11.70
C PRO A 10 -20.04 -16.99 11.13
N GLN A 11 -19.11 -16.63 12.01
CA GLN A 11 -17.73 -16.36 11.62
C GLN A 11 -17.08 -17.65 11.09
N GLY A 12 -16.38 -17.55 9.96
CA GLY A 12 -15.80 -18.69 9.26
C GLY A 12 -16.76 -19.37 8.27
N SER A 13 -18.01 -18.90 8.15
CA SER A 13 -18.89 -19.32 7.06
C SER A 13 -18.39 -18.80 5.71
N VAL A 14 -18.51 -19.62 4.67
CA VAL A 14 -18.09 -19.29 3.30
C VAL A 14 -18.94 -18.16 2.72
N ILE A 15 -20.24 -18.16 3.01
CA ILE A 15 -21.20 -17.17 2.48
C ILE A 15 -21.25 -15.88 3.29
N GLY A 16 -20.74 -15.86 4.52
CA GLY A 16 -20.88 -14.72 5.42
C GLY A 16 -20.34 -13.39 4.89
N PRO A 17 -19.16 -13.34 4.26
CA PRO A 17 -18.66 -12.12 3.64
C PRO A 17 -19.57 -11.58 2.53
N ILE A 18 -20.17 -12.46 1.73
CA ILE A 18 -21.09 -12.07 0.64
C ILE A 18 -22.37 -11.48 1.22
N LEU A 19 -22.96 -12.17 2.21
CA LEU A 19 -24.16 -11.69 2.88
C LEU A 19 -23.93 -10.35 3.57
N PHE A 20 -22.77 -10.17 4.19
CA PHE A 20 -22.40 -8.90 4.82
C PHE A 20 -22.28 -7.77 3.78
N ASN A 21 -21.62 -8.02 2.65
CA ASN A 21 -21.53 -7.02 1.56
C ASN A 21 -22.91 -6.63 1.01
N LEU A 22 -23.82 -7.61 0.85
CA LEU A 22 -25.19 -7.34 0.43
C LEU A 22 -25.96 -6.50 1.46
N PHE A 23 -25.75 -6.77 2.75
CA PHE A 23 -26.40 -6.07 3.85
C PHE A 23 -25.99 -4.59 3.92
N ILE A 24 -24.72 -4.27 3.64
CA ILE A 24 -24.21 -2.89 3.70
C ILE A 24 -24.28 -2.16 2.34
N ASN A 25 -24.86 -2.78 1.30
CA ASN A 25 -24.78 -2.25 -0.07
C ASN A 25 -25.49 -0.90 -0.25
N ASP A 26 -26.40 -0.54 0.64
CA ASP A 26 -27.11 0.74 0.65
C ASP A 26 -26.49 1.79 1.61
N LEU A 27 -25.37 1.47 2.27
CA LEU A 27 -24.67 2.34 3.22
C LEU A 27 -24.31 3.72 2.62
N GLU A 28 -23.94 3.74 1.35
CA GLU A 28 -23.44 4.94 0.68
C GLU A 28 -24.57 5.82 0.10
N ILE A 29 -25.83 5.38 0.19
CA ILE A 29 -26.95 6.12 -0.41
C ILE A 29 -27.12 7.48 0.27
N GLY A 30 -27.09 8.53 -0.56
CA GLY A 30 -27.30 9.91 -0.12
C GLY A 30 -26.04 10.62 0.38
N ILE A 31 -24.89 9.95 0.40
CA ILE A 31 -23.61 10.54 0.79
C ILE A 31 -22.97 11.26 -0.40
N GLU A 32 -22.57 12.51 -0.20
CA GLU A 32 -21.90 13.31 -1.24
C GLU A 32 -20.36 13.19 -1.18
N SER A 33 -19.82 12.98 0.01
CA SER A 33 -18.38 12.81 0.21
C SER A 33 -17.86 11.49 -0.36
N HIS A 34 -16.54 11.40 -0.53
CA HIS A 34 -15.93 10.14 -0.96
C HIS A 34 -16.09 9.09 0.14
N VAL A 35 -16.73 7.97 -0.19
CA VAL A 35 -16.84 6.81 0.69
C VAL A 35 -15.88 5.72 0.25
N SER A 36 -15.25 5.07 1.22
CA SER A 36 -14.50 3.84 1.00
C SER A 36 -14.86 2.82 2.07
N VAL A 37 -15.41 1.69 1.65
CA VAL A 37 -15.86 0.60 2.52
C VAL A 37 -14.99 -0.62 2.30
N PHE A 38 -14.52 -1.23 3.39
CA PHE A 38 -13.90 -2.55 3.37
C PHE A 38 -14.37 -3.36 4.57
N ALA A 39 -15.25 -4.33 4.35
CA ALA A 39 -15.97 -5.00 5.42
C ALA A 39 -16.59 -3.95 6.37
N ASP A 40 -16.34 -4.03 7.68
CA ASP A 40 -16.84 -3.10 8.69
C ASP A 40 -16.10 -1.76 8.73
N ASP A 41 -14.95 -1.64 8.06
CA ASP A 41 -14.16 -0.40 8.01
C ASP A 41 -14.71 0.55 6.94
N THR A 42 -15.54 1.51 7.34
CA THR A 42 -16.03 2.61 6.49
C THR A 42 -15.23 3.90 6.72
N LYS A 43 -14.92 4.62 5.64
CA LYS A 43 -14.23 5.91 5.68
C LYS A 43 -14.95 6.93 4.84
N LEU A 44 -15.08 8.14 5.39
CA LEU A 44 -15.52 9.32 4.66
C LEU A 44 -14.34 10.26 4.43
N GLY A 45 -14.24 10.81 3.22
CA GLY A 45 -13.24 11.78 2.83
C GLY A 45 -13.84 12.95 2.06
N LYS A 46 -13.55 14.18 2.51
CA LYS A 46 -13.94 15.41 1.82
C LYS A 46 -12.78 16.42 1.85
N VAL A 47 -12.65 17.19 0.77
CA VAL A 47 -11.78 18.38 0.76
C VAL A 47 -12.55 19.51 1.42
N ILE A 48 -11.96 20.13 2.44
CA ILE A 48 -12.58 21.24 3.19
C ILE A 48 -11.89 22.54 2.81
N GLN A 49 -12.63 23.47 2.20
CA GLN A 49 -12.18 24.80 1.80
C GLN A 49 -12.95 25.92 2.49
N CYS A 50 -14.22 25.68 2.82
CA CYS A 50 -15.10 26.62 3.52
C CYS A 50 -15.94 25.91 4.61
N GLU A 51 -16.71 26.70 5.36
CA GLU A 51 -17.61 26.15 6.39
C GLU A 51 -18.74 25.30 5.81
N GLN A 52 -19.20 25.59 4.58
CA GLN A 52 -20.20 24.77 3.91
C GLN A 52 -19.71 23.33 3.70
N ASP A 53 -18.41 23.13 3.44
CA ASP A 53 -17.84 21.79 3.30
C ASP A 53 -17.84 21.03 4.63
N VAL A 54 -17.60 21.74 5.75
CA VAL A 54 -17.67 21.17 7.11
C VAL A 54 -19.10 20.70 7.38
N THR A 55 -20.09 21.56 7.14
CA THR A 55 -21.51 21.23 7.33
C THR A 55 -21.94 20.07 6.44
N SER A 56 -21.48 20.03 5.19
CA SER A 56 -21.79 18.93 4.27
C SER A 56 -21.17 17.60 4.71
N LEU A 57 -19.92 17.59 5.19
CA LEU A 57 -19.33 16.36 5.75
C LEU A 57 -20.02 15.92 7.05
N GLN A 58 -20.46 16.86 7.90
CA GLN A 58 -21.26 16.53 9.08
C GLN A 58 -22.60 15.90 8.68
N ARG A 59 -23.29 16.44 7.66
CA ARG A 59 -24.53 15.86 7.14
C ARG A 59 -24.32 14.43 6.63
N ASP A 60 -23.22 14.15 5.94
CA ASP A 60 -22.88 12.80 5.49
C ASP A 60 -22.66 11.83 6.68
N LEU A 61 -22.07 12.33 7.78
CA LEU A 61 -21.94 11.56 9.03
C LEU A 61 -23.30 11.29 9.70
N ASP A 62 -24.22 12.27 9.67
CA ASP A 62 -25.56 12.13 10.22
C ASP A 62 -26.35 11.07 9.42
N ILE A 63 -26.25 11.07 8.09
CA ILE A 63 -26.85 10.04 7.22
C ILE A 63 -26.31 8.65 7.58
N LEU A 64 -25.00 8.50 7.80
CA LEU A 64 -24.43 7.22 8.26
C LEU A 64 -24.94 6.83 9.66
N GLY A 65 -25.07 7.81 10.56
CA GLY A 65 -25.63 7.59 11.89
C GLY A 65 -27.06 7.04 11.84
N ASP A 66 -27.91 7.67 11.04
CA ASP A 66 -29.30 7.25 10.81
C ASP A 66 -29.38 5.88 10.15
N TRP A 67 -28.53 5.61 9.16
CA TRP A 67 -28.41 4.30 8.53
C TRP A 67 -28.04 3.22 9.57
N ALA A 68 -27.05 3.49 10.43
CA ALA A 68 -26.59 2.54 11.45
C ALA A 68 -27.67 2.26 12.50
N LEU A 69 -28.49 3.27 12.84
CA LEU A 69 -29.65 3.09 13.72
C LEU A 69 -30.75 2.26 13.05
N LYS A 70 -31.10 2.57 11.80
CA LYS A 70 -32.12 1.85 11.01
C LYS A 70 -31.78 0.37 10.85
N TRP A 71 -30.54 0.08 10.48
CA TRP A 71 -30.07 -1.29 10.23
C TRP A 71 -29.53 -1.99 11.47
N GLN A 72 -29.62 -1.35 12.64
CA GLN A 72 -29.16 -1.87 13.93
C GLN A 72 -27.66 -2.26 13.94
N MET A 73 -26.86 -1.62 13.09
CA MET A 73 -25.43 -1.85 12.93
C MET A 73 -24.64 -0.70 13.54
N ARG A 74 -24.66 -0.62 14.89
CA ARG A 74 -24.05 0.49 15.63
C ARG A 74 -22.54 0.58 15.37
N PHE A 75 -22.07 1.77 15.03
CA PHE A 75 -20.64 2.07 14.97
C PHE A 75 -19.99 1.99 16.36
N ASN A 76 -18.74 1.53 16.40
CA ASN A 76 -17.91 1.61 17.59
C ASN A 76 -17.29 3.01 17.66
N LEU A 77 -17.98 3.93 18.35
CA LEU A 77 -17.60 5.35 18.45
C LEU A 77 -16.17 5.55 19.00
N ASP A 78 -15.70 4.68 19.90
CA ASP A 78 -14.33 4.76 20.43
C ASP A 78 -13.27 4.51 19.36
N LYS A 79 -13.60 3.72 18.34
CA LYS A 79 -12.73 3.46 17.18
C LYS A 79 -12.91 4.47 16.06
N CYS A 80 -14.05 5.17 16.00
CA CYS A 80 -14.28 6.22 15.01
C CYS A 80 -13.40 7.45 15.33
N LYS A 81 -12.56 7.84 14.39
CA LYS A 81 -11.64 8.98 14.53
C LYS A 81 -11.70 9.89 13.31
N VAL A 82 -11.44 11.17 13.54
CA VAL A 82 -11.23 12.15 12.48
C VAL A 82 -9.74 12.38 12.29
N MET A 83 -9.28 12.23 11.05
CA MET A 83 -7.90 12.50 10.67
C MET A 83 -7.85 13.69 9.71
N HIS A 84 -7.15 14.76 10.12
CA HIS A 84 -7.06 16.00 9.35
C HIS A 84 -5.76 16.05 8.54
N PHE A 85 -5.88 16.31 7.23
CA PHE A 85 -4.74 16.50 6.34
C PHE A 85 -4.62 17.97 5.90
N GLY A 86 -3.38 18.40 5.65
CA GLY A 86 -3.07 19.73 5.10
C GLY A 86 -2.73 20.79 6.15
N VAL A 87 -1.98 21.81 5.70
CA VAL A 87 -1.42 22.85 6.59
C VAL A 87 -2.45 23.91 6.97
N LYS A 88 -3.42 24.19 6.09
CA LYS A 88 -4.47 25.20 6.30
C LYS A 88 -5.76 24.61 6.92
N ASN A 89 -5.65 23.43 7.54
CA ASN A 89 -6.81 22.72 8.08
C ASN A 89 -7.26 23.37 9.39
N THR A 90 -8.53 23.79 9.47
CA THR A 90 -9.14 24.41 10.65
C THR A 90 -9.43 23.43 11.78
N GLN A 91 -9.24 22.12 11.54
CA GLN A 91 -9.49 21.04 12.49
C GLN A 91 -10.90 21.08 13.08
N ALA A 92 -11.89 21.25 12.19
CA ALA A 92 -13.30 21.23 12.52
C ALA A 92 -13.68 20.01 13.37
N ILE A 93 -14.67 20.20 14.24
CA ILE A 93 -15.19 19.16 15.13
C ILE A 93 -16.35 18.49 14.40
N TYR A 94 -16.38 17.16 14.45
CA TYR A 94 -17.45 16.35 13.88
C TYR A 94 -18.05 15.46 14.96
N THR A 95 -19.33 15.17 14.83
CA THR A 95 -20.06 14.29 15.74
C THR A 95 -20.67 13.12 14.97
N LEU A 96 -20.86 12.00 15.66
CA LEU A 96 -21.59 10.84 15.15
C LEU A 96 -22.54 10.37 16.26
N ASN A 97 -23.84 10.32 15.97
CA ASN A 97 -24.89 10.00 16.94
C ASN A 97 -24.79 10.85 18.22
N GLY A 98 -24.55 12.16 18.06
CA GLY A 98 -24.42 13.13 19.16
C GLY A 98 -23.12 13.05 19.96
N THR A 99 -22.19 12.15 19.60
CA THR A 99 -20.88 12.03 20.28
C THR A 99 -19.78 12.65 19.43
N GLU A 100 -18.94 13.50 20.02
CA GLU A 100 -17.78 14.08 19.35
C GLU A 100 -16.76 12.99 18.97
N LEU A 101 -16.32 13.01 17.71
CA LEU A 101 -15.32 12.07 17.21
C LEU A 101 -13.92 12.51 17.65
N GLY A 102 -13.15 11.55 18.20
CA GLY A 102 -11.78 11.80 18.59
C GLY A 102 -10.87 12.14 17.41
N LYS A 103 -9.97 13.10 17.59
CA LYS A 103 -8.96 13.46 16.59
C LYS A 103 -7.80 12.47 16.61
N SER A 104 -7.30 12.10 15.45
CA SER A 104 -6.10 11.27 15.31
C SER A 104 -5.08 11.87 14.35
N LYS A 105 -3.80 11.65 14.67
CA LYS A 105 -2.66 12.00 13.82
C LYS A 105 -2.18 10.82 12.98
N GLN A 106 -2.55 9.60 13.35
CA GLN A 106 -2.09 8.38 12.73
C GLN A 106 -3.19 7.32 12.81
N GLU A 107 -3.59 6.79 11.67
CA GLU A 107 -4.56 5.70 11.61
C GLU A 107 -4.02 4.54 10.81
N LYS A 108 -4.46 3.34 11.17
CA LYS A 108 -4.09 2.12 10.47
C LYS A 108 -5.23 1.70 9.57
N ASP A 109 -4.96 1.62 8.29
CA ASP A 109 -5.92 1.25 7.26
C ASP A 109 -5.41 0.06 6.44
N LEU A 110 -6.18 -1.02 6.38
CA LEU A 110 -5.84 -2.26 5.67
C LEU A 110 -4.41 -2.78 5.95
N GLY A 111 -3.92 -2.55 7.16
CA GLY A 111 -2.56 -2.95 7.57
C GLY A 111 -1.46 -1.91 7.35
N ILE A 112 -1.78 -0.72 6.84
CA ILE A 112 -0.85 0.37 6.53
C ILE A 112 -1.11 1.54 7.47
N ILE A 113 -0.05 2.09 8.06
CA ILE A 113 -0.15 3.30 8.88
C ILE A 113 -0.11 4.54 7.98
N ILE A 114 -1.14 5.37 8.08
CA ILE A 114 -1.25 6.67 7.43
C ILE A 114 -1.02 7.73 8.51
N ASP A 115 -0.06 8.63 8.28
CA ASP A 115 0.24 9.76 9.16
C ASP A 115 -0.31 11.05 8.56
N PHE A 116 -0.70 12.01 9.40
CA PHE A 116 -1.31 13.28 8.96
C PHE A 116 -0.40 14.13 8.07
N LYS A 117 0.93 13.90 8.14
CA LYS A 117 1.90 14.53 7.22
C LYS A 117 2.09 13.73 5.93
N LEU A 118 1.36 12.64 5.75
CA LEU A 118 1.50 11.68 4.65
C LEU A 118 2.94 11.18 4.52
N SER A 119 3.59 10.95 5.66
CA SER A 119 4.95 10.44 5.75
C SER A 119 4.96 8.93 5.93
N ASN A 120 5.75 8.24 5.10
CA ASN A 120 5.90 6.79 5.16
C ASN A 120 6.84 6.30 6.29
N ASN A 121 7.45 7.22 7.06
CA ASN A 121 8.51 6.89 8.02
C ASN A 121 8.02 5.90 9.10
N VAL A 122 6.86 6.18 9.71
CA VAL A 122 6.30 5.35 10.79
C VAL A 122 5.95 3.96 10.26
N GLN A 123 5.36 3.89 9.06
CA GLN A 123 5.07 2.63 8.40
C GLN A 123 6.35 1.83 8.11
N CYS A 124 7.41 2.47 7.60
CA CYS A 124 8.69 1.81 7.34
C CYS A 124 9.33 1.24 8.61
N GLN A 125 9.34 2.02 9.70
CA GLN A 125 9.85 1.59 11.00
C GLN A 125 9.04 0.42 11.56
N THR A 126 7.72 0.48 11.46
CA THR A 126 6.82 -0.57 11.91
C THR A 126 7.02 -1.86 11.13
N ALA A 127 7.11 -1.77 9.80
CA ALA A 127 7.42 -2.89 8.91
C ALA A 127 8.77 -3.54 9.25
N ALA A 128 9.83 -2.73 9.37
CA ALA A 128 11.17 -3.19 9.74
C ALA A 128 11.20 -3.87 11.12
N ALA A 129 10.50 -3.31 12.10
CA ALA A 129 10.41 -3.85 13.45
C ALA A 129 9.67 -5.20 13.46
N LYS A 130 8.53 -5.30 12.77
CA LYS A 130 7.76 -6.55 12.65
C LYS A 130 8.57 -7.64 11.96
N ALA A 131 9.17 -7.33 10.82
CA ALA A 131 10.05 -8.25 10.09
C ALA A 131 11.26 -8.67 10.95
N SER A 132 11.86 -7.74 11.69
CA SER A 132 12.97 -8.02 12.60
C SER A 132 12.59 -8.97 13.74
N LYS A 133 11.38 -8.83 14.29
CA LYS A 133 10.85 -9.74 15.34
C LYS A 133 10.71 -11.15 14.79
N VAL A 134 10.10 -11.31 13.61
CA VAL A 134 9.96 -12.61 12.94
C VAL A 134 11.34 -13.23 12.65
N LEU A 135 12.28 -12.44 12.11
CA LEU A 135 13.64 -12.90 11.88
C LEU A 135 14.35 -13.34 13.17
N ALA A 136 14.10 -12.64 14.29
CA ALA A 136 14.66 -13.03 15.60
C ALA A 136 14.07 -14.36 16.10
N CYS A 137 12.77 -14.61 15.85
CA CYS A 137 12.15 -15.91 16.13
C CYS A 137 12.77 -17.02 15.29
N ILE A 138 12.99 -16.81 13.98
CA ILE A 138 13.68 -17.79 13.11
C ILE A 138 15.10 -18.04 13.64
N LYS A 139 15.84 -16.99 13.98
CA LYS A 139 17.19 -17.11 14.53
C LYS A 139 17.21 -17.95 15.80
N ARG A 140 16.24 -17.81 16.71
CA ARG A 140 16.21 -18.59 17.96
C ARG A 140 15.64 -19.99 17.79
N GLY A 141 14.60 -20.14 16.99
CA GLY A 141 13.82 -21.38 16.89
C GLY A 141 14.33 -22.37 15.86
N VAL A 142 15.09 -21.94 14.85
CA VAL A 142 15.63 -22.82 13.81
C VAL A 142 17.11 -23.05 14.07
N HIS A 143 17.50 -24.30 14.29
CA HIS A 143 18.89 -24.67 14.58
C HIS A 143 19.75 -24.66 13.31
N SER A 144 19.28 -25.27 12.22
CA SER A 144 20.02 -25.27 10.94
C SER A 144 20.14 -23.85 10.38
N ARG A 145 21.31 -23.58 9.78
CA ARG A 145 21.64 -22.33 9.07
C ARG A 145 21.81 -22.55 7.58
N ASP A 146 21.39 -23.70 7.07
CA ASP A 146 21.54 -24.02 5.66
C ASP A 146 20.66 -23.11 4.80
N GLU A 147 21.15 -22.78 3.61
CA GLU A 147 20.47 -21.90 2.67
C GLU A 147 19.05 -22.38 2.37
N ASN A 148 18.90 -23.68 2.09
CA ASN A 148 17.63 -24.33 1.74
C ASN A 148 16.58 -24.28 2.86
N ILE A 149 16.95 -23.87 4.08
CA ILE A 149 16.03 -23.71 5.21
C ILE A 149 15.79 -22.23 5.50
N ILE A 150 16.86 -21.46 5.71
CA ILE A 150 16.74 -20.05 6.13
C ILE A 150 16.19 -19.18 4.99
N LEU A 151 16.56 -19.43 3.74
CA LEU A 151 16.15 -18.61 2.61
C LEU A 151 14.63 -18.73 2.33
N PRO A 152 14.01 -19.93 2.30
CA PRO A 152 12.55 -20.05 2.23
C PRO A 152 11.82 -19.42 3.40
N LEU A 153 12.31 -19.56 4.63
CA LEU A 153 11.70 -18.93 5.82
C LEU A 153 11.76 -17.40 5.75
N TYR A 154 12.89 -16.84 5.30
CA TYR A 154 13.00 -15.42 5.05
C TYR A 154 11.98 -14.95 4.00
N LYS A 155 11.90 -15.64 2.86
CA LYS A 155 10.98 -15.32 1.75
C LYS A 155 9.51 -15.39 2.16
N SER A 156 9.13 -16.38 2.98
CA SER A 156 7.73 -16.66 3.33
C SER A 156 7.23 -15.95 4.59
N MET A 157 8.09 -15.70 5.58
CA MET A 157 7.66 -15.16 6.88
C MET A 157 8.15 -13.73 7.15
N VAL A 158 9.37 -13.39 6.72
CA VAL A 158 9.98 -12.09 7.03
C VAL A 158 9.68 -11.06 5.94
N ARG A 159 9.97 -11.43 4.68
CA ARG A 159 9.86 -10.53 3.53
C ARG A 159 8.46 -9.97 3.30
N PRO A 160 7.35 -10.71 3.51
CA PRO A 160 6.02 -10.15 3.32
C PRO A 160 5.76 -8.91 4.18
N HIS A 161 6.31 -8.84 5.39
CA HIS A 161 6.19 -7.66 6.25
C HIS A 161 6.92 -6.42 5.70
N LEU A 162 7.91 -6.60 4.82
CA LEU A 162 8.69 -5.53 4.19
C LEU A 162 8.10 -5.09 2.84
N GLU A 163 7.21 -5.89 2.24
CA GLU A 163 6.73 -5.71 0.86
C GLU A 163 5.22 -5.54 0.75
N TYR A 164 4.46 -5.88 1.79
CA TYR A 164 3.00 -5.76 1.80
C TYR A 164 2.57 -4.34 1.45
N ALA A 165 1.76 -4.20 0.38
CA ALA A 165 1.22 -2.94 -0.12
C ALA A 165 2.26 -1.81 -0.34
N VAL A 166 3.51 -2.18 -0.66
CA VAL A 166 4.62 -1.20 -0.77
C VAL A 166 4.41 -0.18 -1.90
N GLN A 167 3.54 -0.47 -2.88
CA GLN A 167 3.11 0.50 -3.87
C GLN A 167 2.54 1.77 -3.20
N PHE A 168 1.84 1.63 -2.08
CA PHE A 168 1.29 2.77 -1.36
C PHE A 168 2.35 3.54 -0.56
N TRP A 169 3.17 2.84 0.23
CA TRP A 169 4.03 3.46 1.24
C TRP A 169 5.54 3.39 0.95
N ALA A 170 5.97 3.13 -0.29
CA ALA A 170 7.40 2.99 -0.61
C ALA A 170 8.27 4.11 0.03
N PRO A 171 9.40 3.76 0.66
CA PRO A 171 10.24 4.72 1.35
C PRO A 171 10.89 5.68 0.34
N VAL A 172 10.88 6.97 0.66
CA VAL A 172 11.56 8.01 -0.12
C VAL A 172 12.88 8.42 0.54
N LEU A 173 12.92 8.43 1.88
CA LEU A 173 14.11 8.85 2.61
C LEU A 173 15.14 7.72 2.68
N LYS A 174 16.41 8.07 2.46
CA LYS A 174 17.55 7.13 2.57
C LYS A 174 17.56 6.36 3.89
N LYS A 175 17.25 7.02 5.01
CA LYS A 175 17.22 6.38 6.33
C LYS A 175 16.23 5.21 6.40
N ASP A 176 15.05 5.35 5.76
CA ASP A 176 14.00 4.35 5.79
C ASP A 176 14.30 3.21 4.81
N ILE A 177 14.85 3.55 3.64
CA ILE A 177 15.39 2.56 2.68
C ILE A 177 16.43 1.68 3.37
N ILE A 178 17.41 2.29 4.05
CA ILE A 178 18.48 1.59 4.78
C ILE A 178 17.89 0.75 5.91
N SER A 179 16.91 1.28 6.65
CA SER A 179 16.25 0.56 7.75
C SER A 179 15.59 -0.74 7.29
N LEU A 180 14.83 -0.70 6.18
CA LEU A 180 14.24 -1.89 5.58
C LEU A 180 15.34 -2.86 5.08
N GLU A 181 16.33 -2.35 4.34
CA GLU A 181 17.42 -3.15 3.77
C GLU A 181 18.25 -3.87 4.84
N LYS A 182 18.39 -3.26 6.02
CA LYS A 182 19.09 -3.84 7.18
C LYS A 182 18.48 -5.17 7.62
N VAL A 183 17.17 -5.36 7.45
CA VAL A 183 16.50 -6.63 7.77
C VAL A 183 16.96 -7.73 6.81
N GLN A 184 16.99 -7.46 5.49
CA GLN A 184 17.50 -8.42 4.51
C GLN A 184 18.99 -8.72 4.73
N ARG A 185 19.81 -7.70 4.99
CA ARG A 185 21.24 -7.85 5.32
C ARG A 185 21.47 -8.80 6.50
N ARG A 186 20.64 -8.69 7.54
CA ARG A 186 20.69 -9.59 8.70
C ARG A 186 20.23 -11.00 8.37
N ALA A 187 19.19 -11.12 7.54
CA ALA A 187 18.65 -12.43 7.14
C ALA A 187 19.66 -13.22 6.30
N THR A 188 20.30 -12.57 5.32
CA THR A 188 21.31 -13.24 4.48
C THR A 188 22.57 -13.58 5.27
N LYS A 189 22.96 -12.77 6.26
CA LYS A 189 24.09 -13.09 7.18
C LYS A 189 23.82 -14.30 8.09
N LEU A 190 22.55 -14.69 8.28
CA LEU A 190 22.20 -15.83 9.14
C LEU A 190 22.50 -17.17 8.45
N ILE A 191 22.67 -17.17 7.13
CA ILE A 191 22.91 -18.37 6.33
C ILE A 191 24.38 -18.76 6.44
N ARG A 192 24.64 -20.04 6.68
CA ARG A 192 25.99 -20.61 6.79
C ARG A 192 26.78 -20.35 5.51
N GLY A 193 28.02 -19.88 5.64
CA GLY A 193 28.90 -19.56 4.51
C GLY A 193 28.73 -18.14 3.98
N MET A 194 27.81 -17.35 4.54
CA MET A 194 27.54 -15.98 4.13
C MET A 194 28.10 -14.94 5.12
N GLU A 195 28.81 -15.36 6.17
CA GLU A 195 29.22 -14.50 7.28
C GLU A 195 30.30 -13.48 6.88
N GLY A 196 31.27 -13.92 6.06
CA GLY A 196 32.41 -13.13 5.58
C GLY A 196 32.18 -12.40 4.26
N LEU A 197 31.11 -12.75 3.53
CA LEU A 197 30.78 -12.11 2.25
C LEU A 197 30.21 -10.71 2.44
N SER A 198 30.54 -9.82 1.51
CA SER A 198 29.89 -8.52 1.38
C SER A 198 28.39 -8.68 1.08
N TYR A 199 27.61 -7.60 1.24
CA TYR A 199 26.18 -7.70 0.98
C TYR A 199 25.85 -8.02 -0.47
N GLU A 200 26.56 -7.42 -1.42
CA GLU A 200 26.32 -7.66 -2.85
C GLU A 200 26.69 -9.09 -3.24
N GLU A 201 27.81 -9.63 -2.74
CA GLU A 201 28.18 -11.03 -2.96
C GLU A 201 27.11 -11.98 -2.44
N ARG A 202 26.57 -11.74 -1.24
CA ARG A 202 25.46 -12.55 -0.71
C ARG A 202 24.21 -12.48 -1.56
N LEU A 203 23.88 -11.31 -2.11
CA LEU A 203 22.73 -11.15 -2.98
C LEU A 203 22.91 -11.99 -4.26
N THR A 204 24.11 -11.96 -4.85
CA THR A 204 24.46 -12.79 -6.01
C THR A 204 24.41 -14.28 -5.67
N SER A 205 25.09 -14.73 -4.61
CA SER A 205 25.14 -16.14 -4.21
C SER A 205 23.76 -16.72 -3.90
N LEU A 206 22.89 -15.95 -3.24
CA LEU A 206 21.54 -16.38 -2.86
C LEU A 206 20.47 -16.13 -3.93
N ASN A 207 20.88 -15.64 -5.11
CA ASN A 207 20.00 -15.20 -6.19
C ASN A 207 18.86 -14.29 -5.69
N LEU A 208 19.25 -13.23 -4.98
CA LEU A 208 18.35 -12.24 -4.39
C LEU A 208 18.57 -10.87 -5.01
N PHE A 209 17.47 -10.16 -5.24
CA PHE A 209 17.50 -8.71 -5.41
C PHE A 209 17.53 -8.00 -4.06
N SER A 210 18.16 -6.82 -4.03
CA SER A 210 17.96 -5.86 -2.94
C SER A 210 16.47 -5.54 -2.77
N LEU A 211 16.05 -5.14 -1.56
CA LEU A 211 14.62 -4.82 -1.36
C LEU A 211 14.23 -3.60 -2.20
N GLU A 212 15.16 -2.68 -2.45
CA GLU A 212 14.94 -1.54 -3.33
C GLU A 212 14.60 -1.98 -4.75
N LYS A 213 15.40 -2.88 -5.32
CA LYS A 213 15.15 -3.43 -6.66
C LYS A 213 13.86 -4.23 -6.72
N ARG A 214 13.50 -4.93 -5.63
CA ARG A 214 12.21 -5.63 -5.53
C ARG A 214 11.02 -4.67 -5.51
N ARG A 215 11.11 -3.55 -4.79
CA ARG A 215 10.07 -2.50 -4.79
C ARG A 215 9.89 -1.89 -6.19
N LEU A 216 10.98 -1.55 -6.87
CA LEU A 216 10.95 -1.06 -8.26
C LEU A 216 10.26 -2.06 -9.19
N ARG A 217 10.65 -3.34 -9.09
CA ARG A 217 10.03 -4.42 -9.86
C ARG A 217 8.53 -4.52 -9.57
N GLY A 218 8.14 -4.53 -8.30
CA GLY A 218 6.73 -4.61 -7.88
C GLY A 218 5.91 -3.42 -8.38
N ASP A 219 6.48 -2.22 -8.32
CA ASP A 219 5.87 -1.01 -8.84
C ASP A 219 5.62 -1.10 -10.36
N LEU A 220 6.61 -1.49 -11.14
CA LEU A 220 6.48 -1.60 -12.59
C LEU A 220 5.50 -2.70 -13.02
N ILE A 221 5.44 -3.82 -12.28
CA ILE A 221 4.43 -4.87 -12.52
C ILE A 221 3.02 -4.33 -12.23
N THR A 222 2.84 -3.59 -11.13
CA THR A 222 1.54 -2.97 -10.83
C THR A 222 1.15 -1.95 -11.89
N LEU A 223 2.10 -1.13 -12.36
CA LEU A 223 1.87 -0.17 -13.42
C LEU A 223 1.49 -0.85 -14.74
N TYR A 224 2.23 -1.89 -15.15
CA TYR A 224 1.90 -2.68 -16.33
C TYR A 224 0.47 -3.23 -16.25
N LYS A 225 0.10 -3.81 -15.10
CA LYS A 225 -1.25 -4.34 -14.89
C LYS A 225 -2.33 -3.26 -15.03
N TYR A 226 -2.08 -2.06 -14.50
CA TYR A 226 -2.99 -0.92 -14.62
C TYR A 226 -3.18 -0.50 -16.08
N ILE A 227 -2.08 -0.30 -16.82
CA ILE A 227 -2.10 0.12 -18.23
C ILE A 227 -2.82 -0.91 -19.12
N ARG A 228 -2.72 -2.19 -18.77
CA ARG A 228 -3.34 -3.29 -19.51
C ARG A 228 -4.76 -3.63 -19.04
N GLY A 229 -5.35 -2.81 -18.16
CA GLY A 229 -6.75 -2.97 -17.73
C GLY A 229 -7.01 -4.15 -16.80
N HIS A 230 -6.00 -4.68 -16.12
CA HIS A 230 -6.20 -5.77 -15.14
C HIS A 230 -6.82 -5.29 -13.81
N TYR A 231 -6.92 -3.98 -13.61
CA TYR A 231 -7.55 -3.38 -12.45
C TYR A 231 -8.73 -2.53 -12.88
N GLN A 232 -9.75 -2.47 -12.03
CA GLN A 232 -10.81 -1.48 -12.16
C GLN A 232 -10.18 -0.08 -12.10
N PRO A 233 -10.56 0.85 -13.01
CA PRO A 233 -10.00 2.19 -13.02
C PRO A 233 -10.36 2.90 -11.71
N LEU A 234 -9.34 3.32 -10.95
CA LEU A 234 -9.51 4.09 -9.72
C LEU A 234 -9.96 5.53 -10.02
N SER A 235 -9.55 6.04 -11.18
CA SER A 235 -10.05 7.29 -11.74
C SER A 235 -9.75 7.29 -13.24
N ASP A 236 -10.59 8.00 -14.00
CA ASP A 236 -10.21 8.46 -15.32
C ASP A 236 -8.95 9.31 -15.13
N ASN A 237 -7.86 9.02 -15.83
CA ASN A 237 -6.59 9.77 -15.78
C ASN A 237 -5.66 9.53 -14.59
N LEU A 238 -5.65 8.35 -13.95
CA LEU A 238 -4.58 8.03 -12.99
C LEU A 238 -3.19 8.06 -13.66
N PHE A 239 -3.12 7.57 -14.90
CA PHE A 239 -1.98 7.68 -15.80
C PHE A 239 -2.46 8.23 -17.15
N ILE A 240 -1.73 9.19 -17.70
CA ILE A 240 -2.03 9.77 -19.03
C ILE A 240 -0.98 9.30 -20.01
N ASN A 241 -1.43 8.78 -21.15
CA ASN A 241 -0.57 8.46 -22.27
C ASN A 241 -0.08 9.75 -22.92
N ARG A 242 1.23 9.83 -23.19
CA ARG A 242 1.79 10.99 -23.85
C ARG A 242 1.38 11.01 -25.33
N THR A 243 0.79 12.10 -25.80
CA THR A 243 0.46 12.28 -27.22
C THR A 243 1.73 12.22 -28.08
N ILE A 244 1.66 11.48 -29.19
CA ILE A 244 2.79 11.13 -30.06
C ILE A 244 3.18 12.36 -30.90
N HIS A 245 3.86 13.33 -30.30
CA HIS A 245 4.45 14.46 -31.03
C HIS A 245 5.99 14.42 -31.06
N ARG A 246 6.62 13.38 -30.48
CA ARG A 246 8.08 13.22 -30.45
C ARG A 246 8.48 11.84 -30.95
N THR A 247 9.39 11.82 -31.93
CA THR A 247 9.97 10.64 -32.58
C THR A 247 10.97 9.84 -31.73
N ARG A 248 11.26 10.26 -30.49
CA ARG A 248 12.18 9.57 -29.58
C ARG A 248 11.44 8.89 -28.42
N GLY A 249 11.29 7.56 -28.51
CA GLY A 249 10.76 6.69 -27.46
C GLY A 249 9.72 5.68 -27.96
N HIS A 250 9.25 4.80 -27.07
CA HIS A 250 8.22 3.80 -27.38
C HIS A 250 6.79 4.37 -27.28
N LYS A 251 5.81 3.73 -27.94
CA LYS A 251 4.40 4.16 -27.96
C LYS A 251 3.68 4.13 -26.60
N PHE A 252 4.22 3.39 -25.64
CA PHE A 252 3.62 3.21 -24.29
C PHE A 252 4.08 4.25 -23.26
N ARG A 253 4.61 5.41 -23.68
CA ARG A 253 5.13 6.40 -22.74
C ARG A 253 4.00 7.13 -22.01
N LEU A 254 4.23 7.39 -20.74
CA LEU A 254 3.33 8.13 -19.87
C LEU A 254 3.81 9.58 -19.69
N GLU A 255 2.86 10.48 -19.48
CA GLU A 255 3.13 11.89 -19.22
C GLU A 255 3.71 12.10 -17.80
N GLU A 256 4.86 12.77 -17.73
CA GLU A 256 5.46 13.20 -16.46
C GLU A 256 4.79 14.49 -15.98
N ARG A 257 3.86 14.37 -15.04
CA ARG A 257 3.21 15.52 -14.42
C ARG A 257 4.17 16.27 -13.49
N LYS A 258 4.13 17.61 -13.54
CA LYS A 258 4.87 18.48 -12.62
C LYS A 258 4.05 18.72 -11.36
N PHE A 259 4.71 18.62 -10.20
CA PHE A 259 4.08 18.87 -8.90
C PHE A 259 4.95 19.81 -8.08
N SER A 260 4.34 20.75 -7.37
CA SER A 260 5.01 21.68 -6.44
C SER A 260 5.37 21.02 -5.11
N LEU A 261 4.57 20.04 -4.68
CA LEU A 261 4.71 19.38 -3.38
C LEU A 261 5.74 18.25 -3.42
N LYS A 262 6.81 18.36 -2.61
CA LYS A 262 7.90 17.36 -2.55
C LYS A 262 7.41 15.95 -2.20
N HIS A 263 6.43 15.81 -1.30
CA HIS A 263 5.89 14.49 -0.90
C HIS A 263 5.23 13.75 -2.07
N ARG A 264 4.62 14.47 -3.02
CA ARG A 264 3.93 13.92 -4.19
C ARG A 264 4.87 13.13 -5.10
N LYS A 265 6.17 13.47 -5.13
CA LYS A 265 7.17 12.74 -5.93
C LYS A 265 7.32 11.28 -5.50
N GLY A 266 7.05 10.98 -4.23
CA GLY A 266 7.11 9.62 -3.71
C GLY A 266 5.89 8.75 -4.05
N TYR A 267 4.86 9.31 -4.68
CA TYR A 267 3.62 8.59 -4.94
C TYR A 267 3.82 7.59 -6.07
N PHE A 268 3.15 6.45 -5.99
CA PHE A 268 3.19 5.39 -7.01
C PHE A 268 2.96 5.94 -8.42
N THR A 269 1.99 6.84 -8.56
CA THR A 269 1.60 7.44 -9.83
C THR A 269 2.64 8.41 -10.39
N VAL A 270 3.68 8.74 -9.63
CA VAL A 270 4.72 9.70 -10.04
C VAL A 270 6.07 9.00 -10.14
N ARG A 271 6.50 8.29 -9.09
CA ARG A 271 7.85 7.69 -9.02
C ARG A 271 8.10 6.61 -10.07
N THR A 272 7.05 5.99 -10.58
CA THR A 272 7.17 4.88 -11.54
C THR A 272 7.36 5.35 -12.97
N ILE A 273 6.89 6.56 -13.31
CA ILE A 273 6.81 7.05 -14.69
C ILE A 273 8.18 7.14 -15.34
N LYS A 274 9.17 7.71 -14.64
CA LYS A 274 10.52 7.92 -15.20
C LYS A 274 11.16 6.59 -15.59
N LEU A 275 11.09 5.60 -14.69
CA LEU A 275 11.65 4.29 -14.95
C LEU A 275 10.85 3.55 -16.04
N TRP A 276 9.51 3.60 -16.00
CA TRP A 276 8.66 3.05 -17.05
C TRP A 276 9.02 3.58 -18.44
N ASN A 277 9.17 4.89 -18.58
CA ASN A 277 9.51 5.55 -19.84
C ASN A 277 10.94 5.25 -20.34
N SER A 278 11.81 4.71 -19.47
CA SER A 278 13.16 4.26 -19.84
C SER A 278 13.22 2.79 -20.23
N LEU A 279 12.14 2.02 -20.02
CA LEU A 279 12.11 0.61 -20.37
C LEU A 279 12.13 0.43 -21.90
N PRO A 280 12.81 -0.61 -22.39
CA PRO A 280 12.76 -0.97 -23.80
C PRO A 280 11.34 -1.33 -24.27
N VAL A 281 11.06 -1.11 -25.55
CA VAL A 281 9.72 -1.33 -26.14
C VAL A 281 9.28 -2.79 -26.02
N GLU A 282 10.21 -3.72 -26.12
CA GLU A 282 10.01 -5.15 -25.97
C GLU A 282 9.61 -5.52 -24.53
N VAL A 283 10.05 -4.75 -23.52
CA VAL A 283 9.61 -4.98 -22.14
C VAL A 283 8.17 -4.49 -21.99
N VAL A 284 7.92 -3.21 -22.24
CA VAL A 284 6.59 -2.58 -22.02
C VAL A 284 5.51 -3.11 -22.96
N GLY A 285 5.90 -3.53 -24.17
CA GLY A 285 5.03 -4.12 -25.18
C GLY A 285 4.75 -5.60 -24.99
N SER A 286 5.16 -6.19 -23.86
CA SER A 286 4.87 -7.58 -23.53
C SER A 286 3.37 -7.88 -23.59
N GLU A 287 3.00 -9.03 -24.14
CA GLU A 287 1.60 -9.42 -24.31
C GLU A 287 0.94 -9.88 -23.01
N SER A 288 1.71 -10.55 -22.15
CA SER A 288 1.25 -11.07 -20.86
C SER A 288 2.07 -10.52 -19.69
N VAL A 289 1.47 -10.56 -18.49
CA VAL A 289 2.14 -10.22 -17.22
C VAL A 289 3.37 -11.11 -17.00
N GLN A 290 3.34 -12.37 -17.41
CA GLN A 290 4.44 -13.30 -17.19
C GLN A 290 5.64 -12.98 -18.10
N THR A 291 5.37 -12.68 -19.38
CA THR A 291 6.39 -12.21 -20.32
C THR A 291 6.99 -10.89 -19.85
N PHE A 292 6.16 -9.96 -19.37
CA PHE A 292 6.62 -8.69 -18.80
C PHE A 292 7.56 -8.92 -17.61
N LYS A 293 7.18 -9.77 -16.66
CA LYS A 293 8.02 -10.08 -15.48
C LYS A 293 9.39 -10.62 -15.88
N LYS A 294 9.44 -11.57 -16.81
CA LYS A 294 10.70 -12.17 -17.28
C LYS A 294 11.60 -11.11 -17.92
N ARG A 295 11.08 -10.39 -18.92
CA ARG A 295 11.84 -9.34 -19.63
C ARG A 295 12.28 -8.21 -18.69
N LEU A 296 11.45 -7.88 -17.70
CA LEU A 296 11.80 -6.91 -16.67
C LEU A 296 12.92 -7.41 -15.77
N ASP A 297 12.90 -8.69 -15.37
CA ASP A 297 13.96 -9.28 -14.55
C ASP A 297 15.31 -9.27 -15.29
N ASP A 298 15.32 -9.62 -16.58
CA ASP A 298 16.50 -9.58 -17.44
C ASP A 298 17.04 -8.13 -17.56
N PHE A 299 16.15 -7.16 -17.80
CA PHE A 299 16.51 -5.74 -17.86
C PHE A 299 17.08 -5.23 -16.52
N LEU A 300 16.44 -5.58 -15.41
CA LEU A 300 16.88 -5.16 -14.09
C LEU A 300 18.22 -5.81 -13.72
N GLN A 301 18.50 -7.04 -14.14
CA GLN A 301 19.79 -7.71 -13.89
C GLN A 301 20.94 -7.06 -14.65
N THR A 302 20.72 -6.69 -15.92
CA THR A 302 21.74 -6.09 -16.78
C THR A 302 22.03 -4.62 -16.43
N GLN A 303 21.05 -3.89 -15.92
CA GLN A 303 21.19 -2.47 -15.60
C GLN A 303 21.49 -2.26 -14.11
N ASN A 304 22.52 -1.47 -13.80
CA ASN A 304 22.88 -1.09 -12.42
C ASN A 304 21.96 0.03 -11.88
N ILE A 305 20.64 -0.18 -11.93
CA ILE A 305 19.63 0.79 -11.50
C ILE A 305 19.62 0.86 -9.98
N LYS A 306 20.00 2.01 -9.42
CA LYS A 306 19.92 2.32 -7.99
C LYS A 306 18.73 3.24 -7.72
N GLY A 307 17.73 2.70 -7.03
CA GLY A 307 16.53 3.45 -6.62
C GLY A 307 15.69 3.99 -7.78
N TYR A 308 14.82 4.93 -7.46
CA TYR A 308 13.83 5.49 -8.39
C TYR A 308 14.38 6.65 -9.26
N ASN A 309 15.65 7.04 -9.12
CA ASN A 309 16.24 8.21 -9.79
C ASN A 309 15.37 9.50 -9.67
N ILE A 310 14.75 9.72 -8.50
CA ILE A 310 13.83 10.84 -8.18
C ILE A 310 14.61 12.09 -7.78
#